data_AF-U6GMJ2-F1
#
_entry.id   AF-U6GMJ2-F1
#
_cell.length_a   1.000
_cell.length_b   1.000
_cell.length_c   1.000
_cell.angle_alpha   90.00
_cell.angle_beta   90.00
_cell.angle_gamma   90.00
#
_symmetry.space_group_name_H-M   'P 1'
#
loop_
_entity.id
_entity.type
_entity.pdbx_description
1 polymer ?
#
loop_
_entity_poly.entity_id
_entity_poly.type
_entity_poly.pdbx_seq_one_letter_code
_entity_poly.pdbx_strand_id
1 'polypeptide(L)'
;MASEDRPNGSSAPGRVLSLGLEPFCFRQFDDPKFAGTKIPLDKDTFLKEIAKENAAMTKCVEVVDASKPEWFIVAIKAQDEPFELPMNPITIMRNALIEEGGSGVSLDREAYARSVEYWSKHVVVQDDDE
;
A
#
# COMPACT_ATOMS: atom_id res chain seq x y z
N MET A 1 47.39 -0.86 -24.09
CA MET A 1 45.97 -0.74 -24.46
C MET A 1 45.33 -2.09 -24.24
N ALA A 2 44.87 -2.35 -23.01
CA ALA A 2 44.07 -3.53 -22.69
C ALA A 2 42.66 -3.01 -22.45
N SER A 3 41.76 -3.39 -23.36
CA SER A 3 40.32 -3.16 -23.28
C SER A 3 39.75 -3.98 -22.13
N GLU A 4 39.30 -3.31 -21.08
CA GLU A 4 38.52 -3.92 -20.01
C GLU A 4 37.11 -4.19 -20.51
N ASP A 5 36.81 -5.47 -20.64
CA ASP A 5 35.50 -6.04 -20.95
C ASP A 5 34.55 -5.72 -19.78
N ARG A 6 33.49 -4.95 -20.04
CA ARG A 6 32.45 -4.69 -19.02
C ARG A 6 31.62 -5.97 -18.88
N PRO A 7 31.34 -6.45 -17.65
CA PRO A 7 30.45 -7.59 -17.50
C PRO A 7 29.06 -7.18 -17.99
N ASN A 8 28.65 -7.89 -19.03
CA ASN A 8 27.36 -7.82 -19.69
C ASN A 8 26.24 -7.89 -18.65
N GLY A 9 25.29 -6.94 -18.71
CA GLY A 9 24.16 -6.87 -17.79
C GLY A 9 23.33 -8.15 -17.83
N SER A 10 23.48 -8.98 -16.79
CA SER A 10 22.59 -10.10 -16.55
C SER A 10 21.24 -9.51 -16.16
N SER A 11 20.26 -9.55 -17.07
CA SER A 11 18.86 -9.35 -16.68
C SER A 11 18.50 -10.49 -15.73
N ALA A 12 18.41 -10.20 -14.45
CA ALA A 12 17.90 -11.16 -13.48
C ALA A 12 16.54 -11.68 -13.98
N PRO A 13 16.28 -13.00 -13.92
CA PRO A 13 15.01 -13.56 -14.36
C PRO A 13 13.88 -12.84 -13.61
N GLY A 14 12.85 -12.41 -14.37
CA GLY A 14 11.73 -11.61 -13.87
C GLY A 14 11.16 -12.20 -12.60
N ARG A 15 11.39 -11.52 -11.48
CA ARG A 15 10.94 -11.98 -10.16
C ARG A 15 9.42 -11.88 -10.13
N VAL A 16 8.77 -13.01 -9.93
CA VAL A 16 7.35 -13.07 -9.61
C VAL A 16 7.14 -12.38 -8.26
N LEU A 17 6.34 -11.31 -8.24
CA LEU A 17 5.87 -10.68 -7.01
C LEU A 17 4.64 -11.43 -6.51
N SER A 18 4.73 -12.08 -5.36
CA SER A 18 3.57 -12.66 -4.66
C SER A 18 3.02 -11.66 -3.65
N LEU A 19 1.76 -11.26 -3.86
CA LEU A 19 1.02 -10.32 -3.01
C LEU A 19 -0.06 -11.06 -2.20
N GLY A 20 -0.21 -10.70 -0.94
CA GLY A 20 -1.32 -11.11 -0.09
C GLY A 20 -2.11 -9.90 0.42
N LEU A 21 -3.24 -10.16 1.06
CA LEU A 21 -3.95 -9.17 1.87
C LEU A 21 -3.70 -9.46 3.34
N GLU A 22 -3.26 -8.46 4.09
CA GLU A 22 -3.13 -8.57 5.53
C GLU A 22 -4.51 -8.38 6.19
N PRO A 23 -4.87 -9.14 7.24
CA PRO A 23 -6.18 -9.04 7.90
C PRO A 23 -6.63 -7.64 8.33
N PHE A 24 -5.72 -6.73 8.69
CA PHE A 24 -6.05 -5.33 8.99
C PHE A 24 -6.72 -4.63 7.81
N CYS A 25 -6.33 -4.96 6.57
CA CYS A 25 -6.88 -4.42 5.34
C CYS A 25 -8.32 -4.89 5.09
N PHE A 26 -8.76 -6.00 5.70
CA PHE A 26 -10.09 -6.58 5.46
C PHE A 26 -11.23 -5.63 5.82
N ARG A 27 -11.02 -4.71 6.76
CA ARG A 27 -11.98 -3.64 7.09
C ARG A 27 -12.41 -2.82 5.86
N GLN A 28 -11.55 -2.65 4.87
CA GLN A 28 -11.88 -1.90 3.65
C GLN A 28 -12.86 -2.64 2.72
N PHE A 29 -13.03 -3.94 2.93
CA PHE A 29 -13.91 -4.80 2.16
C PHE A 29 -15.17 -5.16 2.96
N ASP A 30 -15.01 -5.40 4.26
CA ASP A 30 -16.03 -6.04 5.10
C ASP A 30 -16.75 -5.08 6.04
N ASP A 31 -16.12 -3.95 6.41
CA ASP A 31 -16.70 -3.00 7.35
C ASP A 31 -17.42 -1.88 6.59
N PRO A 32 -18.77 -1.88 6.55
CA PRO A 32 -19.51 -0.82 5.86
C PRO A 32 -19.31 0.56 6.50
N LYS A 33 -18.87 0.59 7.78
CA LYS A 33 -18.58 1.81 8.53
C LYS A 33 -17.12 2.25 8.42
N PHE A 34 -16.30 1.55 7.63
CA PHE A 34 -14.91 1.93 7.44
C PHE A 34 -14.81 3.37 6.89
N ALA A 35 -14.16 4.24 7.64
CA ALA A 35 -13.91 5.61 7.20
C ALA A 35 -12.82 5.62 6.12
N GLY A 36 -13.15 6.10 4.92
CA GLY A 36 -12.24 6.18 3.78
C GLY A 36 -12.57 5.21 2.65
N THR A 37 -11.54 4.64 2.02
CA THR A 37 -11.70 3.81 0.81
C THR A 37 -12.35 2.47 1.11
N LYS A 38 -13.59 2.28 0.62
CA LYS A 38 -14.33 1.02 0.63
C LYS A 38 -14.19 0.34 -0.74
N ILE A 39 -13.88 -0.96 -0.75
CA ILE A 39 -13.68 -1.75 -1.98
C ILE A 39 -14.91 -2.63 -2.21
N PRO A 40 -15.69 -2.40 -3.28
CA PRO A 40 -16.94 -3.12 -3.54
C PRO A 40 -16.70 -4.46 -4.27
N LEU A 41 -15.65 -5.18 -3.90
CA LEU A 41 -15.29 -6.49 -4.47
C LEU A 41 -14.99 -7.46 -3.33
N ASP A 42 -15.09 -8.76 -3.57
CA ASP A 42 -14.49 -9.72 -2.66
C ASP A 42 -12.95 -9.68 -2.79
N LYS A 43 -12.28 -10.11 -1.72
CA LYS A 43 -10.82 -10.06 -1.57
C LYS A 43 -10.08 -10.84 -2.66
N ASP A 44 -10.59 -12.01 -3.03
CA ASP A 44 -9.96 -12.88 -4.03
C ASP A 44 -10.10 -12.28 -5.42
N THR A 45 -11.27 -11.74 -5.75
CA THR A 45 -11.51 -11.02 -6.99
C THR A 45 -10.62 -9.78 -7.08
N PHE A 46 -10.50 -8.99 -6.01
CA PHE A 46 -9.61 -7.83 -5.98
C PHE A 46 -8.15 -8.20 -6.28
N LEU A 47 -7.61 -9.25 -5.64
CA LEU A 47 -6.25 -9.73 -5.91
C LEU A 47 -6.08 -10.26 -7.35
N LYS A 48 -7.10 -10.92 -7.90
CA LYS A 48 -7.09 -11.36 -9.31
C LYS A 48 -7.09 -10.18 -10.28
N GLU A 49 -7.85 -9.12 -10.02
CA GLU A 49 -7.84 -7.92 -10.85
C GLU A 49 -6.48 -7.20 -10.79
N ILE A 50 -5.85 -7.12 -9.61
CA ILE A 50 -4.46 -6.61 -9.51
C ILE A 50 -3.51 -7.41 -10.40
N ALA A 51 -3.62 -8.75 -10.40
CA ALA A 51 -2.77 -9.59 -11.24
C ALA A 51 -3.01 -9.36 -12.73
N LYS A 52 -4.28 -9.20 -13.14
CA LYS A 52 -4.66 -8.93 -14.54
C LYS A 52 -4.14 -7.56 -15.00
N GLU A 53 -4.36 -6.51 -14.23
CA GLU A 53 -3.90 -5.16 -14.55
C GLU A 53 -2.36 -5.08 -14.60
N ASN A 54 -1.68 -5.74 -13.66
CA ASN A 54 -0.22 -5.83 -13.69
C ASN A 54 0.29 -6.55 -14.95
N ALA A 55 -0.32 -7.67 -15.34
CA ALA A 55 0.04 -8.38 -16.56
C ALA A 55 -0.20 -7.54 -17.82
N ALA A 56 -1.24 -6.70 -17.83
CA ALA A 56 -1.54 -5.78 -18.93
C ALA A 56 -0.55 -4.60 -19.01
N MET A 57 -0.13 -4.06 -17.86
CA MET A 57 0.79 -2.90 -17.79
C MET A 57 2.27 -3.29 -17.88
N THR A 58 2.66 -4.48 -17.37
CA THR A 58 4.07 -4.91 -17.26
C THR A 58 4.21 -6.43 -17.38
N LYS A 59 4.98 -6.92 -18.36
CA LYS A 59 5.12 -8.36 -18.77
C LYS A 59 5.66 -9.36 -17.72
N CYS A 60 5.71 -9.06 -16.43
CA CYS A 60 6.34 -9.95 -15.44
C CYS A 60 5.69 -9.88 -14.05
N VAL A 61 4.40 -10.20 -13.93
CA VAL A 61 3.83 -10.63 -12.64
C VAL A 61 2.84 -11.74 -12.93
N GLU A 62 3.30 -12.99 -12.80
CA GLU A 62 2.39 -14.13 -12.83
C GLU A 62 2.25 -14.73 -11.45
N VAL A 63 0.99 -14.78 -11.00
CA VAL A 63 0.48 -15.46 -9.80
C VAL A 63 0.67 -14.69 -8.49
N VAL A 64 -0.42 -14.08 -8.05
CA VAL A 64 -0.68 -13.80 -6.62
C VAL A 64 -0.86 -15.16 -5.93
N ASP A 65 0.24 -15.75 -5.47
CA ASP A 65 0.17 -16.92 -4.58
C ASP A 65 -0.16 -16.44 -3.17
N ALA A 66 -1.46 -16.41 -2.85
CA ALA A 66 -1.96 -16.05 -1.54
C ALA A 66 -1.61 -17.10 -0.45
N SER A 67 -1.06 -18.27 -0.80
CA SER A 67 -0.72 -19.29 0.20
C SER A 67 0.53 -18.93 0.99
N LYS A 68 1.50 -18.25 0.37
CA LYS A 68 2.76 -17.76 1.00
C LYS A 68 3.27 -16.49 0.30
N PRO A 69 2.54 -15.37 0.42
CA PRO A 69 2.96 -14.14 -0.24
C PRO A 69 4.16 -13.52 0.47
N GLU A 70 5.06 -12.93 -0.31
CA GLU A 70 6.24 -12.22 0.21
C GLU A 70 5.86 -10.85 0.78
N TRP A 71 4.88 -10.21 0.13
CA TRP A 71 4.40 -8.87 0.47
C TRP A 71 2.91 -8.91 0.75
N PHE A 72 2.47 -8.08 1.71
CA PHE A 72 1.06 -7.97 2.05
C PHE A 72 0.59 -6.53 1.93
N ILE A 73 -0.58 -6.35 1.31
CA ILE A 73 -1.28 -5.07 1.28
C ILE A 73 -1.92 -4.88 2.66
N VAL A 74 -1.52 -3.81 3.34
CA VAL A 74 -2.02 -3.42 4.67
C VAL A 74 -3.08 -2.31 4.60
N ALA A 75 -3.10 -1.54 3.52
CA ALA A 75 -4.04 -0.46 3.28
C ALA A 75 -4.15 -0.14 1.78
N ILE A 76 -5.32 0.32 1.36
CA ILE A 76 -5.64 0.76 -0.01
C ILE A 76 -6.16 2.20 0.07
N LYS A 77 -5.65 3.09 -0.79
CA LYS A 77 -6.10 4.48 -0.87
C LYS A 77 -6.60 4.77 -2.28
N ALA A 78 -7.90 5.01 -2.43
CA ALA A 78 -8.44 5.61 -3.65
C ALA A 78 -8.12 7.11 -3.63
N GLN A 79 -7.45 7.58 -4.68
CA GLN A 79 -6.96 8.95 -4.79
C GLN A 79 -6.75 9.32 -6.28
N ASP A 80 -6.80 10.62 -6.57
CA ASP A 80 -6.56 11.16 -7.91
C ASP A 80 -5.08 11.51 -8.16
N GLU A 81 -4.28 11.55 -7.10
CA GLU A 81 -2.86 11.95 -7.16
C GLU A 81 -1.95 10.76 -7.51
N PRO A 82 -0.93 10.95 -8.36
CA PRO A 82 0.01 9.89 -8.77
C PRO A 82 1.16 9.69 -7.76
N PHE A 83 1.04 10.24 -6.55
CA PHE A 83 2.05 10.15 -5.49
C PHE A 83 1.40 9.76 -4.15
N GLU A 84 2.19 9.26 -3.20
CA GLU A 84 1.68 8.87 -1.89
C GLU A 84 1.19 10.10 -1.10
N LEU A 85 -0.10 10.12 -0.75
CA LEU A 85 -0.65 11.12 0.16
C LEU A 85 -0.10 10.90 1.59
N PRO A 86 0.28 11.98 2.30
CA PRO A 86 0.82 11.85 3.66
C PRO A 86 -0.19 11.16 4.58
N MET A 87 0.30 10.31 5.49
CA MET A 87 -0.54 9.72 6.53
C MET A 87 -1.23 10.80 7.36
N ASN A 88 -2.38 10.49 7.98
CA ASN A 88 -3.02 11.39 8.94
C ASN A 88 -2.07 11.71 10.11
N PRO A 89 -2.08 12.94 10.66
CA PRO A 89 -1.15 13.33 11.73
C PRO A 89 -1.21 12.38 12.94
N ILE A 90 -2.41 11.94 13.31
CA ILE A 90 -2.62 10.98 14.42
C ILE A 90 -1.97 9.62 14.15
N THR A 91 -1.95 9.17 12.89
CA THR A 91 -1.29 7.92 12.49
C THR A 91 0.21 8.02 12.71
N ILE A 92 0.83 9.14 12.32
CA ILE A 92 2.26 9.37 12.53
C ILE A 92 2.59 9.40 14.03
N MET A 93 1.75 10.06 14.84
CA MET A 93 1.92 10.09 16.30
C MET A 93 1.78 8.71 16.94
N ARG A 94 0.70 7.97 16.61
CA ARG A 94 0.45 6.62 17.14
C ARG A 94 1.55 5.64 16.74
N ASN A 95 2.14 5.79 15.55
CA ASN A 95 3.19 4.88 15.08
C ASN A 95 4.43 4.83 16.01
N ALA A 96 4.68 5.87 16.82
CA ALA A 96 5.73 5.86 17.82
C ALA A 96 5.40 5.01 19.07
N LEU A 97 4.13 4.60 19.25
CA LEU A 97 3.61 3.88 20.42
C LEU A 97 3.31 2.41 20.06
N ILE A 98 4.28 1.51 20.22
CA ILE A 98 4.12 0.08 19.87
C ILE A 98 2.93 -0.56 20.61
N GLU A 99 2.83 -0.31 21.91
CA GLU A 99 1.78 -0.88 22.78
C GLU A 99 0.36 -0.44 22.38
N GLU A 100 0.23 0.64 21.62
CA GLU A 100 -1.04 1.19 21.13
C GLU A 100 -1.28 0.87 19.63
N GLY A 101 -0.61 -0.16 19.11
CA GLY A 101 -0.73 -0.61 17.73
C GLY A 101 0.07 0.23 16.71
N GLY A 102 1.06 0.99 17.18
CA GLY A 102 2.03 1.67 16.34
C GLY A 102 3.10 0.74 15.76
N SER A 103 3.78 1.18 14.70
CA SER A 103 4.90 0.43 14.09
C SER A 103 6.20 0.48 14.89
N GLY A 104 6.29 1.33 15.92
CA GLY A 104 7.52 1.62 16.67
C GLY A 104 8.48 2.59 15.97
N VAL A 105 8.08 3.17 14.84
CA VAL A 105 8.89 4.15 14.13
C VAL A 105 8.85 5.49 14.88
N SER A 106 10.03 6.03 15.19
CA SER A 106 10.18 7.34 15.81
C SER A 106 9.53 8.45 14.99
N LEU A 107 8.99 9.46 15.68
CA LEU A 107 8.35 10.62 15.04
C LEU A 107 9.33 11.41 14.17
N ASP A 108 9.11 11.40 12.86
CA ASP A 108 9.72 12.34 11.91
C ASP A 108 8.91 13.65 11.90
N ARG A 109 9.56 14.74 12.34
CA ARG A 109 8.93 16.06 12.46
C ARG A 109 8.61 16.70 11.11
N GLU A 110 9.42 16.46 10.08
CA GLU A 110 9.18 17.02 8.75
C GLU A 110 8.04 16.29 8.06
N ALA A 111 8.01 14.95 8.17
CA ALA A 111 6.87 14.16 7.68
C ALA A 111 5.56 14.54 8.39
N TYR A 112 5.62 14.77 9.71
CA TYR A 112 4.48 15.27 10.47
C TYR A 112 4.03 16.66 10.01
N ALA A 113 4.96 17.58 9.76
CA ALA A 113 4.62 18.92 9.27
C ALA A 113 3.94 18.88 7.89
N ARG A 114 4.45 18.08 6.95
CA ARG A 114 3.82 17.85 5.63
C ARG A 114 2.42 17.26 5.75
N SER A 115 2.25 16.32 6.68
CA SER A 115 0.94 15.75 7.00
C SER A 115 -0.04 16.81 7.50
N VAL A 116 0.36 17.65 8.46
CA VAL A 116 -0.49 18.72 8.99
C VAL A 116 -0.86 19.73 7.89
N GLU A 117 0.09 20.13 7.05
CA GLU A 117 -0.18 21.06 5.95
C GLU A 117 -1.26 20.52 5.00
N TYR A 118 -1.15 19.25 4.61
CA TYR A 118 -2.13 18.60 3.75
C TYR A 118 -3.50 18.45 4.44
N TRP A 119 -3.53 17.82 5.62
CA TRP A 119 -4.78 17.48 6.32
C TRP A 119 -5.48 18.67 6.99
N SER A 120 -4.84 19.84 7.08
CA SER A 120 -5.51 21.09 7.45
C SER A 120 -6.53 21.58 6.40
N LYS A 121 -6.45 21.04 5.17
CA LYS A 121 -7.27 21.43 4.01
C LYS A 121 -8.09 20.28 3.44
N HIS A 122 -7.93 19.06 3.96
CA HIS A 122 -8.55 17.85 3.46
C HIS A 122 -9.18 17.07 4.62
N VAL A 123 -10.26 16.35 4.34
CA VAL A 123 -10.94 15.50 5.30
C VAL A 123 -11.23 14.15 4.66
N VAL A 124 -11.22 13.09 5.46
CA VAL A 124 -11.67 11.77 5.03
C VAL A 124 -13.18 11.79 4.93
N VAL A 125 -13.72 11.36 3.79
CA VAL A 125 -15.17 11.19 3.62
C VAL A 125 -15.60 9.95 4.41
N GLN A 126 -16.64 10.11 5.22
CA GLN A 126 -17.28 9.05 5.97
C GLN A 126 -18.78 9.27 5.89
N ASP A 127 -19.53 8.19 5.71
CA ASP A 127 -20.98 8.23 5.77
C ASP A 127 -21.39 8.40 7.24
N ASP A 128 -22.23 9.39 7.53
CA ASP A 128 -22.86 9.55 8.84
C ASP A 128 -23.98 8.51 8.96
N ASP A 129 -23.67 7.39 9.61
CA ASP A 129 -24.71 6.47 10.11
C ASP A 129 -25.20 7.01 11.47
N GLU A 130 -26.40 7.61 11.52
CA GLU A 130 -27.18 7.61 12.77
C GLU A 130 -27.51 6.18 13.22
#